data_AF-A0A524DXL5-F1
#
_entry.id   AF-A0A524DXL5-F1
#
_cell.length_a   1.000
_cell.length_b   1.000
_cell.length_c   1.000
_cell.angle_alpha   90.00
_cell.angle_beta   90.00
_cell.angle_gamma   90.00
#
_symmetry.space_group_name_H-M   'P 1'
#
loop_
_entity.id
_entity.type
_entity.pdbx_description
1 polymer ?
#
loop_
_entity_poly.entity_id
_entity_poly.type
_entity_poly.pdbx_seq_one_letter_code
_entity_poly.pdbx_strand_id
1 'polypeptide(L)'
;MTCLKTNIRVQPSNCAQCMSCMLICSFTHFKSFNPSQSYIQILPGHHEGQTWVPTSITFRAECRPNCWLCSQYCAYGALEYIGGSI
;
A
#
# COMPACT_ATOMS: atom_id res chain seq x y z
N MET A 1 -14.99 2.18 -4.33
CA MET A 1 -14.11 2.82 -5.33
C MET A 1 -12.70 2.85 -4.76
N THR A 2 -11.67 2.56 -5.55
CA THR A 2 -10.25 2.60 -5.14
C THR A 2 -9.58 3.85 -5.69
N CYS A 3 -8.57 4.37 -4.98
CA CYS A 3 -7.76 5.48 -5.47
C CYS A 3 -6.70 4.95 -6.46
N LEU A 4 -6.67 5.50 -7.67
CA LEU A 4 -5.63 5.20 -8.65
C LEU A 4 -4.40 6.08 -8.36
N LYS A 5 -3.25 5.43 -8.15
CA LYS A 5 -1.97 6.10 -7.94
C LYS A 5 -1.20 6.20 -9.24
N THR A 6 -0.94 7.43 -9.69
CA THR A 6 -0.07 7.71 -10.84
C THR A 6 1.37 8.01 -10.42
N ASN A 7 1.59 8.35 -9.15
CA ASN A 7 2.86 8.79 -8.61
C ASN A 7 3.64 7.69 -7.85
N ILE A 8 3.06 6.48 -7.73
CA ILE A 8 3.69 5.34 -7.07
C ILE A 8 3.69 4.16 -8.03
N ARG A 9 4.87 3.58 -8.27
CA ARG A 9 5.01 2.28 -8.90
C ARG A 9 4.79 1.19 -7.86
N VAL A 10 3.87 0.27 -8.14
CA VAL A 10 3.52 -0.85 -7.25
C VAL A 10 4.09 -2.15 -7.84
N GLN A 11 4.88 -2.87 -7.04
CA GLN A 11 5.48 -4.17 -7.37
C GLN A 11 5.09 -5.19 -6.30
N PRO A 12 3.89 -5.81 -6.38
CA PRO A 12 3.38 -6.68 -5.31
C PRO A 12 4.26 -7.90 -5.02
N SER A 13 5.00 -8.39 -6.02
CA SER A 13 5.96 -9.50 -5.87
C SER A 13 7.07 -9.21 -4.86
N ASN A 14 7.40 -7.93 -4.64
CA ASN A 14 8.44 -7.52 -3.69
C ASN A 14 7.87 -7.30 -2.28
N CYS A 15 6.55 -7.47 -2.07
CA CYS A 15 5.92 -7.17 -0.80
C CYS A 15 6.22 -8.25 0.24
N ALA A 16 7.05 -7.92 1.23
CA ALA A 16 7.36 -8.78 2.37
C ALA A 16 6.28 -8.77 3.48
N GLN A 17 5.13 -8.12 3.26
CA GLN A 17 4.01 -8.05 4.21
C GLN A 17 4.38 -7.53 5.61
N CYS A 18 5.43 -6.72 5.74
CA CYS A 18 5.91 -6.17 7.02
C CYS A 18 4.99 -5.09 7.65
N MET A 19 3.94 -4.69 6.94
CA MET A 19 2.94 -3.69 7.36
C MET A 19 3.46 -2.27 7.66
N SER A 20 4.74 -1.96 7.45
CA SER A 20 5.32 -0.64 7.78
C SER A 20 4.62 0.52 7.06
N CYS A 21 4.27 0.33 5.78
CA CYS A 21 3.53 1.31 5.00
C CYS A 21 2.08 1.51 5.49
N MET A 22 1.44 0.46 6.01
CA MET A 22 0.11 0.55 6.62
C MET A 22 0.18 1.27 7.97
N LEU A 23 1.15 0.91 8.82
CA LEU A 23 1.36 1.52 10.13
C LEU A 23 1.65 3.03 10.05
N ILE A 24 2.57 3.46 9.17
CA ILE A 24 2.85 4.89 9.04
C ILE A 24 1.65 5.66 8.50
N CYS A 25 0.87 5.04 7.61
CA CYS A 25 -0.33 5.65 7.05
C CYS A 25 -1.42 5.82 8.13
N SER A 26 -1.70 4.77 8.91
CA SER A 26 -2.69 4.83 9.99
C SER A 26 -2.26 5.83 11.07
N PHE A 27 -0.98 5.83 11.44
CA PHE A 27 -0.45 6.75 12.43
C PHE A 27 -0.55 8.21 11.96
N THR A 28 -0.19 8.48 10.70
CA THR A 28 -0.19 9.84 10.16
C THR A 28 -1.60 10.44 10.09
N HIS A 29 -2.56 9.65 9.58
CA HIS A 29 -3.92 10.13 9.28
C HIS A 29 -4.92 9.96 10.42
N PHE A 30 -4.75 8.94 11.27
CA PHE A 30 -5.72 8.58 12.32
C PHE A 30 -5.11 8.61 13.72
N LYS A 31 -3.81 8.94 13.86
CA LYS A 31 -3.09 8.94 15.14
C LYS A 31 -3.18 7.59 15.87
N SER A 32 -3.23 6.50 15.09
CA SER A 32 -3.40 5.13 15.60
C SER A 32 -2.46 4.15 14.91
N PHE A 33 -1.91 3.21 15.68
CA PHE A 33 -1.15 2.07 15.17
C PHE A 33 -2.11 0.92 14.83
N ASN A 34 -2.98 1.15 13.84
CA ASN A 34 -3.98 0.20 13.39
C ASN A 34 -3.92 0.06 11.86
N PRO A 35 -3.22 -0.97 11.32
CA PRO A 35 -3.13 -1.22 9.89
C PRO A 35 -4.49 -1.28 9.18
N SER A 36 -5.54 -1.76 9.85
CA SER A 36 -6.89 -1.85 9.26
C SER A 36 -7.52 -0.48 9.00
N GLN A 37 -7.00 0.60 9.60
CA GLN A 37 -7.45 1.98 9.33
C GLN A 37 -6.69 2.64 8.18
N SER A 38 -5.54 2.12 7.74
CA SER A 38 -4.74 2.79 6.72
C SER A 38 -5.45 2.91 5.38
N TYR A 39 -5.09 3.93 4.60
CA TYR A 39 -5.62 4.08 3.25
C TYR A 39 -4.98 3.12 2.25
N ILE A 40 -3.74 2.69 2.49
CA ILE A 40 -3.14 1.55 1.77
C ILE A 40 -3.60 0.25 2.43
N GLN A 41 -3.93 -0.77 1.65
CA GLN A 41 -4.31 -2.09 2.14
C GLN A 41 -3.48 -3.16 1.42
N ILE A 42 -2.87 -4.05 2.20
CA ILE A 42 -2.16 -5.23 1.71
C ILE A 42 -3.04 -6.44 1.99
N LEU A 43 -3.37 -7.19 0.95
CA LEU A 43 -4.00 -8.50 1.05
C LEU A 43 -2.91 -9.55 0.80
N PRO A 44 -2.52 -10.33 1.83
CA PRO A 44 -1.54 -11.39 1.68
C PRO A 44 -1.91 -12.38 0.58
N GLY A 45 -0.90 -12.87 -0.13
CA GLY A 45 -1.08 -14.01 -1.02
C GLY A 45 -1.59 -15.22 -0.25
N HIS A 46 -2.54 -15.94 -0.84
CA HIS A 46 -3.21 -17.07 -0.23
C HIS A 46 -3.59 -18.10 -1.29
N HIS A 47 -3.89 -19.32 -0.83
CA HIS A 47 -4.47 -20.34 -1.69
C HIS A 47 -5.99 -20.21 -1.74
N GLU A 48 -6.54 -20.19 -2.93
CA GLU A 48 -7.98 -20.36 -3.19
C GLU A 48 -8.15 -21.72 -3.88
N GLY A 49 -8.45 -22.75 -3.09
CA GLY A 49 -8.41 -24.14 -3.55
C GLY A 49 -7.00 -24.55 -3.98
N GLN A 50 -6.84 -24.91 -5.27
CA GLN A 50 -5.54 -25.29 -5.85
C GLN A 50 -4.81 -24.11 -6.52
N THR A 51 -5.40 -22.91 -6.52
CA THR A 51 -4.84 -21.74 -7.19
C THR A 51 -4.12 -20.85 -6.18
N TRP A 52 -2.90 -20.41 -6.51
CA TRP A 52 -2.20 -19.37 -5.76
C TRP A 52 -2.70 -17.99 -6.18
N VAL A 53 -3.24 -17.23 -5.23
CA VAL A 53 -3.60 -15.82 -5.40
C VAL A 53 -2.44 -14.97 -4.89
N PRO A 54 -1.80 -14.14 -5.73
CA PRO A 54 -0.67 -13.33 -5.31
C PRO A 54 -1.09 -12.21 -4.36
N THR A 55 -0.14 -11.70 -3.59
CA THR A 55 -0.33 -10.50 -2.76
C THR A 55 -0.88 -9.36 -3.60
N SER A 56 -1.89 -8.67 -3.08
CA SER A 56 -2.48 -7.48 -3.69
C SER A 56 -2.23 -6.25 -2.82
N ILE A 57 -1.96 -5.12 -3.45
CA ILE A 57 -1.79 -3.83 -2.80
C ILE A 57 -2.78 -2.85 -3.42
N THR A 58 -3.65 -2.28 -2.59
CA THR A 58 -4.69 -1.36 -3.03
C THR A 58 -4.72 -0.09 -2.20
N PHE A 59 -5.35 0.95 -2.73
CA PHE A 59 -5.56 2.21 -2.03
C PHE A 59 -7.05 2.52 -1.95
N ARG A 60 -7.54 2.85 -0.76
CA ARG A 60 -8.92 3.31 -0.54
C ARG A 60 -9.17 4.65 -1.24
N ALA A 61 -10.42 4.93 -1.60
CA ALA A 61 -10.81 6.14 -2.33
C ALA A 61 -10.38 7.44 -1.64
N GLU A 62 -10.36 7.44 -0.32
CA GLU A 62 -10.00 8.58 0.54
C GLU A 62 -8.50 8.88 0.51
N CYS A 63 -7.67 8.00 -0.08
CA CYS A 63 -6.26 8.30 -0.28
C CYS A 63 -6.09 9.43 -1.29
N ARG A 64 -5.37 10.49 -0.92
CA ARG A 64 -5.05 11.58 -1.85
C ARG A 64 -4.25 11.06 -3.06
N PRO A 65 -4.59 11.43 -4.31
CA PRO A 65 -3.88 10.97 -5.51
C PRO A 65 -2.37 11.15 -5.41
N ASN A 66 -1.91 12.36 -5.07
CA ASN A 66 -0.48 12.71 -5.00
C ASN A 66 0.20 12.30 -3.67
N CYS A 67 -0.47 11.58 -2.76
CA CYS A 67 0.17 11.08 -1.55
C CYS A 67 1.17 9.96 -1.87
N TRP A 68 2.37 10.03 -1.31
CA TRP A 68 3.47 9.09 -1.52
C TRP A 68 4.12 8.59 -0.22
N LEU A 69 3.54 8.89 0.94
CA LEU A 69 4.07 8.52 2.26
C LEU A 69 4.41 7.02 2.36
N CYS A 70 3.54 6.16 1.83
CA CYS A 70 3.71 4.72 1.92
C CYS A 70 4.93 4.19 1.16
N SER A 71 5.41 4.88 0.10
CA SER A 71 6.64 4.48 -0.58
C SER A 71 7.90 4.85 0.22
N GLN A 72 7.87 5.92 1.01
CA GLN A 72 9.00 6.28 1.90
C GLN A 72 9.30 5.23 2.98
N TYR A 73 8.31 4.40 3.31
CA TYR A 73 8.40 3.37 4.36
C TYR A 73 8.38 1.95 3.79
N CYS A 74 8.55 1.79 2.48
CA CYS A 74 8.67 0.49 1.85
C CYS A 74 10.14 0.13 1.62
N ALA A 75 10.74 -0.59 2.57
CA ALA A 75 12.14 -1.02 2.47
C ALA A 75 12.40 -2.06 1.36
N TYR A 76 11.35 -2.73 0.86
CA TYR A 76 11.47 -3.86 -0.05
C TYR A 76 11.22 -3.48 -1.52
N GLY A 77 10.94 -2.22 -1.83
CA GLY A 77 10.68 -1.79 -3.21
C GLY A 77 9.33 -2.27 -3.78
N ALA A 78 8.38 -2.66 -2.93
CA ALA A 78 7.01 -2.94 -3.36
C ALA A 78 6.22 -1.67 -3.69
N LEU A 79 6.67 -0.52 -3.16
CA LEU A 79 6.09 0.81 -3.38
C LEU A 79 7.24 1.78 -3.61
N GLU A 80 7.31 2.37 -4.80
CA GLU A 80 8.35 3.33 -5.16
C GLU A 80 7.72 4.61 -5.68
N TYR A 81 8.17 5.77 -5.17
CA TYR A 81 7.75 7.05 -5.74
C TYR A 81 8.42 7.24 -7.11
N ILE A 82 7.63 7.54 -8.13
CA ILE A 82 8.12 7.70 -9.52
C ILE A 82 7.94 9.14 -10.04
N GLY A 83 7.72 10.10 -9.15
CA GLY A 83 7.35 11.46 -9.54
C GLY A 83 5.86 11.60 -9.80
N GLY A 84 5.39 12.83 -9.92
CA GLY A 84 4.02 13.16 -10.30
C GLY A 84 3.93 14.64 -10.60
N SER A 85 3.18 15.01 -11.63
CA SER A 85 2.89 16.41 -11.93
C SER A 85 2.21 17.04 -10.70
N ILE A 86 2.77 18.15 -10.23
CA ILE A 86 2.31 18.89 -9.05
C ILE A 86 0.89 19.41 -9.31
#